data_AF-A0A9E8SDX2-F1
#
_entry.id   AF-A0A9E8SDX2-F1
#
_cell.length_a   1.000
_cell.length_b   1.000
_cell.length_c   1.000
_cell.angle_alpha   90.00
_cell.angle_beta   90.00
_cell.angle_gamma   90.00
#
_symmetry.space_group_name_H-M   'P 1'
#
loop_
_entity.id
_entity.type
_entity.pdbx_description
1 polymer ?
#
loop_
_entity_poly.entity_id
_entity_poly.type
_entity_poly.pdbx_seq_one_letter_code
_entity_poly.pdbx_strand_id
1 'polypeptide(L)'
;MILGYERTFRHILKEEIRRLIDNDERLDICVVSHIHDDHIGGIIKYIKTIKNKELEDIVNKWLYNPPVNYKPTKIVYEELISSPASISQGDDLFHYINSKGKLLSYDISDELKSLECENLKMTILSPPREKLKSLRKKYKSKYTFLETIEEDSISEAVSAKEFDYSTKISNFKLDIWKQDESIENGSSITILTEYGGIKVLWLADSHPSDVVNSLKKLGYSKKNKVKCNWVKVSHHGSSGNNSNELYSLIDCTNYLVSANGENKHFLPKKESLVRIILNENRDFNIKYNFYFTYDNDLLRSIFVVDGKEVFREWNFEVKYLTDKKYFHFNLNSQNRNNNSPK
;
A
#
# COMPACT_ATOMS: atom_id res chain seq x y z
N MET A 1 6.47 8.80 3.73
CA MET A 1 5.59 8.29 4.81
C MET A 1 4.18 8.06 4.28
N ILE A 2 3.51 6.95 4.65
CA ILE A 2 2.08 6.67 4.44
C ILE A 2 1.47 6.52 5.84
N LEU A 3 0.45 7.30 6.20
CA LEU A 3 -0.01 7.44 7.60
C LEU A 3 -1.14 6.49 8.02
N GLY A 4 -1.68 5.70 7.11
CA GLY A 4 -2.70 4.68 7.42
C GLY A 4 -4.00 5.27 7.96
N TYR A 5 -4.73 4.47 8.77
CA TYR A 5 -5.90 4.92 9.54
C TYR A 5 -5.60 6.03 10.55
N GLU A 6 -6.63 6.79 10.94
CA GLU A 6 -6.58 7.78 12.02
C GLU A 6 -6.01 7.20 13.34
N ARG A 7 -6.41 5.97 13.70
CA ARG A 7 -5.93 5.29 14.92
C ARG A 7 -4.41 5.07 14.89
N THR A 8 -3.85 4.76 13.73
CA THR A 8 -2.40 4.55 13.56
C THR A 8 -1.65 5.83 13.86
N PHE A 9 -2.15 6.97 13.38
CA PHE A 9 -1.59 8.27 13.73
C PHE A 9 -1.68 8.53 15.24
N ARG A 10 -2.87 8.37 15.84
CA ARG A 10 -3.10 8.69 17.26
C ARG A 10 -2.20 7.90 18.21
N HIS A 11 -2.02 6.61 17.96
CA HIS A 11 -1.39 5.70 18.92
C HIS A 11 0.09 5.42 18.63
N ILE A 12 0.53 5.59 17.37
CA ILE A 12 1.87 5.23 16.94
C ILE A 12 2.60 6.47 16.41
N LEU A 13 2.09 7.08 15.33
CA LEU A 13 2.89 8.03 14.55
C LEU A 13 2.98 9.43 15.17
N LYS A 14 2.03 9.83 16.03
CA LYS A 14 2.08 11.14 16.71
C LYS A 14 3.36 11.29 17.55
N GLU A 15 3.73 10.25 18.29
CA GLU A 15 4.94 10.27 19.12
C GLU A 15 6.21 10.26 18.28
N GLU A 16 6.24 9.50 17.18
CA GLU A 16 7.40 9.52 16.27
C GLU A 16 7.56 10.87 15.58
N ILE A 17 6.46 11.53 15.19
CA ILE A 17 6.50 12.88 14.62
C ILE A 17 6.99 13.90 15.64
N ARG A 18 6.58 13.79 16.92
CA ARG A 18 7.13 14.63 18.00
C ARG A 18 8.64 14.43 18.15
N ARG A 19 9.10 13.18 18.16
CA ARG A 19 10.53 12.87 18.21
C ARG A 19 11.31 13.50 17.06
N LEU A 20 10.77 13.49 15.84
CA LEU A 20 11.39 14.16 14.70
C LEU A 20 11.44 15.68 14.91
N ILE A 21 10.35 16.29 15.40
CA ILE A 21 10.31 17.74 15.70
C ILE A 21 11.35 18.11 16.76
N ASP A 22 11.44 17.34 17.84
CA ASP A 22 12.39 17.58 18.95
C ASP A 22 13.86 17.48 18.49
N ASN A 23 14.12 16.70 17.44
CA ASN A 23 15.43 16.57 16.81
C ASN A 23 15.69 17.58 15.67
N ASP A 24 14.78 18.53 15.43
CA ASP A 24 14.76 19.43 14.27
C ASP A 24 14.81 18.69 12.90
N GLU A 25 14.26 17.48 12.87
CA GLU A 25 14.14 16.66 11.67
C GLU A 25 12.86 17.04 10.90
N ARG A 26 12.87 16.79 9.58
CA ARG A 26 11.74 17.01 8.68
C ARG A 26 11.45 15.75 7.89
N LEU A 27 10.24 15.66 7.35
CA LEU A 27 9.85 14.62 6.41
C LEU A 27 10.00 15.14 5.01
N ASP A 28 11.02 14.68 4.28
CA ASP A 28 11.27 15.15 2.93
C ASP A 28 10.10 14.86 1.99
N ILE A 29 9.53 13.65 2.10
CA ILE A 29 8.44 13.19 1.24
C ILE A 29 7.36 12.45 2.05
N CYS A 30 6.13 12.93 1.95
CA CYS A 30 4.93 12.19 2.32
C CYS A 30 4.22 11.70 1.05
N VAL A 31 3.92 10.40 1.00
CA VAL A 31 3.23 9.78 -0.15
C VAL A 31 1.83 9.40 0.31
N VAL A 32 0.83 9.79 -0.48
CA VAL A 32 -0.57 9.44 -0.26
C VAL A 32 -0.97 8.55 -1.42
N SER A 33 -1.01 7.24 -1.17
CA SER A 33 -1.25 6.20 -2.17
C SER A 33 -2.56 6.43 -2.93
N HIS A 34 -3.66 6.61 -2.20
CA HIS A 34 -4.97 7.00 -2.72
C HIS A 34 -5.86 7.50 -1.56
N ILE A 35 -7.16 7.66 -1.82
CA ILE A 35 -8.10 8.44 -1.00
C ILE A 35 -8.93 7.65 0.04
N HIS A 36 -8.79 6.32 0.16
CA HIS A 36 -9.53 5.57 1.18
C HIS A 36 -9.04 5.91 2.59
N ASP A 37 -9.94 5.78 3.57
CA ASP A 37 -9.71 6.20 4.96
C ASP A 37 -8.50 5.51 5.60
N ASP A 38 -8.28 4.25 5.25
CA ASP A 38 -7.16 3.44 5.70
C ASP A 38 -5.81 3.85 5.09
N HIS A 39 -5.79 4.77 4.13
CA HIS A 39 -4.60 5.39 3.55
C HIS A 39 -4.44 6.87 3.92
N ILE A 40 -5.56 7.61 4.01
CA ILE A 40 -5.56 9.07 4.23
C ILE A 40 -5.93 9.49 5.65
N GLY A 41 -6.67 8.67 6.41
CA GLY A 41 -7.27 9.06 7.69
C GLY A 41 -6.26 9.55 8.73
N GLY A 42 -5.10 8.90 8.80
CA GLY A 42 -3.96 9.31 9.64
C GLY A 42 -3.40 10.68 9.23
N ILE A 43 -3.38 10.98 7.93
CA ILE A 43 -2.95 12.28 7.37
C ILE A 43 -3.94 13.38 7.78
N ILE A 44 -5.24 13.11 7.65
CA ILE A 44 -6.27 14.08 8.06
C ILE A 44 -6.18 14.36 9.55
N LYS A 45 -5.94 13.33 10.37
CA LYS A 45 -5.74 13.53 11.79
C LYS A 45 -4.48 14.34 12.11
N TYR A 46 -3.38 14.10 11.40
CA TYR A 46 -2.15 14.90 11.47
C TYR A 46 -2.45 16.39 11.17
N ILE A 47 -3.13 16.67 10.05
CA ILE A 47 -3.51 18.04 9.66
C ILE A 47 -4.39 18.70 10.71
N LYS A 48 -5.40 18.00 11.25
CA LYS A 48 -6.25 18.51 12.35
C LYS A 48 -5.41 18.85 13.59
N THR A 49 -4.43 18.02 13.93
CA THR A 49 -3.51 18.22 15.06
C THR A 49 -2.66 19.49 14.86
N ILE A 50 -2.20 19.75 13.63
CA ILE A 50 -1.50 21.01 13.28
C ILE A 50 -2.42 22.22 13.38
N LYS A 51 -3.65 22.13 12.85
CA LYS A 51 -4.64 23.22 12.94
C LYS A 51 -4.96 23.58 14.40
N ASN A 52 -4.95 22.59 15.29
CA ASN A 52 -5.13 22.75 16.73
C ASN A 52 -3.87 23.26 17.45
N LYS A 53 -2.77 23.52 16.74
CA LYS A 53 -1.47 23.95 17.31
C LYS A 53 -0.83 22.92 18.25
N GLU A 54 -1.17 21.64 18.10
CA GLU A 54 -0.57 20.55 18.89
C GLU A 54 0.71 19.98 18.24
N LEU A 55 0.90 20.21 16.94
CA LEU A 55 2.08 19.82 16.17
C LEU A 55 2.41 20.87 15.11
N GLU A 56 3.64 20.83 14.65
CA GLU A 56 4.13 21.62 13.52
C GLU A 56 4.05 20.83 12.21
N ASP A 57 3.93 21.54 11.08
CA ASP A 57 4.00 20.89 9.76
C ASP A 57 5.46 20.63 9.36
N ILE A 58 5.90 19.38 9.50
CA ILE A 58 7.25 18.95 9.16
C ILE A 58 7.39 18.34 7.76
N VAL A 59 6.34 18.33 6.92
CA VAL A 59 6.38 17.69 5.60
C VAL A 59 6.86 18.65 4.53
N ASN A 60 7.99 18.38 3.88
CA ASN A 60 8.54 19.22 2.82
C ASN A 60 7.78 19.05 1.49
N LYS A 61 7.60 17.80 1.03
CA LYS A 61 6.95 17.49 -0.25
C LYS A 61 5.82 16.46 -0.09
N TRP A 62 4.72 16.69 -0.80
CA TRP A 62 3.58 15.76 -0.87
C TRP A 62 3.51 15.13 -2.26
N LEU A 63 3.50 13.80 -2.32
CA LEU A 63 3.11 13.04 -3.51
C LEU A 63 1.66 12.60 -3.32
N TYR A 64 0.73 13.33 -3.93
CA TYR A 64 -0.70 13.12 -3.79
C TYR A 64 -1.39 13.44 -5.11
N ASN A 65 -2.26 12.54 -5.56
CA ASN A 65 -3.15 12.75 -6.70
C ASN A 65 -4.55 13.09 -6.17
N PRO A 66 -5.01 14.34 -6.30
CA PRO A 66 -6.33 14.70 -5.80
C PRO A 66 -7.45 14.02 -6.62
N PRO A 67 -8.57 13.65 -5.97
CA PRO A 67 -9.67 12.92 -6.62
C PRO A 67 -10.40 13.73 -7.67
N VAL A 68 -10.30 15.06 -7.63
CA VAL A 68 -10.89 15.97 -8.63
C VAL A 68 -9.87 16.97 -9.15
N ASN A 69 -10.11 17.50 -10.36
CA ASN A 69 -9.35 18.63 -10.89
C ASN A 69 -9.92 19.93 -10.33
N TYR A 70 -9.31 20.48 -9.28
CA TYR A 70 -9.72 21.77 -8.76
C TYR A 70 -9.28 22.86 -9.74
N LYS A 71 -10.25 23.62 -10.25
CA LYS A 71 -9.93 24.88 -10.93
C LYS A 71 -9.56 25.92 -9.87
N PRO A 72 -8.60 26.81 -10.13
CA PRO A 72 -8.36 27.98 -9.31
C PRO A 72 -9.52 28.96 -9.50
N THR A 73 -10.66 28.69 -8.87
CA THR A 73 -11.77 29.64 -8.76
C THR A 73 -12.00 29.90 -7.29
N LYS A 74 -12.21 31.18 -6.97
CA LYS A 74 -12.44 31.72 -5.61
C LYS A 74 -13.22 30.73 -4.76
N ILE A 75 -12.72 30.51 -3.55
CA ILE A 75 -13.32 29.72 -2.49
C ILE A 75 -14.80 30.13 -2.38
N VAL A 76 -15.69 29.27 -2.88
CA VAL A 76 -17.11 29.34 -2.57
C VAL A 76 -17.35 28.20 -1.60
N TYR A 77 -17.48 28.56 -0.31
CA TYR A 77 -18.08 27.69 0.69
C TYR A 77 -19.58 27.58 0.38
N GLU A 78 -19.93 26.79 -0.63
CA GLU A 78 -21.31 26.36 -0.85
C GLU A 78 -21.47 25.00 -0.19
N GLU A 79 -22.45 24.90 0.70
CA GLU A 79 -22.78 23.71 1.48
C GLU A 79 -22.79 22.46 0.59
N LEU A 80 -21.79 21.60 0.80
CA LEU A 80 -21.68 20.30 0.15
C LEU A 80 -22.82 19.40 0.68
N ILE A 81 -23.82 19.15 -0.15
CA ILE A 81 -24.77 18.06 0.07
C ILE A 81 -23.97 16.74 0.09
N SER A 82 -24.17 15.93 1.15
CA SER A 82 -23.56 14.62 1.47
C SER A 82 -22.57 14.05 0.44
N SER A 83 -21.28 14.29 0.63
CA SER A 83 -20.20 13.60 -0.10
C SER A 83 -19.69 12.38 0.68
N PRO A 84 -19.20 11.31 0.03
CA PRO A 84 -18.54 10.20 0.72
C PRO A 84 -17.40 10.70 1.63
N ALA A 85 -17.25 10.09 2.81
CA ALA A 85 -16.26 10.53 3.81
C ALA A 85 -14.83 10.55 3.26
N SER A 86 -14.44 9.52 2.49
CA SER A 86 -13.13 9.42 1.82
C SER A 86 -12.87 10.58 0.84
N ILE A 87 -13.91 11.05 0.15
CA ILE A 87 -13.80 12.19 -0.77
C ILE A 87 -13.64 13.49 -0.03
N SER A 88 -14.43 13.70 1.03
CA SER A 88 -14.26 14.87 1.89
C SER A 88 -12.85 14.92 2.51
N GLN A 89 -12.30 13.77 2.90
CA GLN A 89 -10.91 13.69 3.37
C GLN A 89 -9.92 14.04 2.24
N GLY A 90 -10.14 13.55 1.02
CA GLY A 90 -9.33 13.90 -0.15
C GLY A 90 -9.34 15.40 -0.46
N ASP A 91 -10.50 16.04 -0.37
CA ASP A 91 -10.68 17.49 -0.53
C ASP A 91 -9.98 18.29 0.58
N ASP A 92 -10.15 17.87 1.84
CA ASP A 92 -9.49 18.49 3.00
C ASP A 92 -7.96 18.47 2.85
N LEU A 93 -7.40 17.34 2.41
CA LEU A 93 -5.98 17.20 2.15
C LEU A 93 -5.52 18.11 1.01
N PHE A 94 -6.26 18.13 -0.10
CA PHE A 94 -5.97 19.02 -1.24
C PHE A 94 -5.90 20.48 -0.78
N HIS A 95 -6.95 20.97 -0.11
CA HIS A 95 -7.02 22.36 0.34
C HIS A 95 -5.90 22.71 1.31
N TYR A 96 -5.57 21.79 2.23
CA TYR A 96 -4.45 21.98 3.14
C TYR A 96 -3.12 22.12 2.38
N ILE A 97 -2.76 21.15 1.53
CA ILE A 97 -1.50 21.16 0.77
C ILE A 97 -1.41 22.42 -0.11
N ASN A 98 -2.50 22.78 -0.79
CA ASN A 98 -2.57 23.97 -1.64
C ASN A 98 -2.40 25.26 -0.82
N SER A 99 -3.02 25.38 0.36
CA SER A 99 -2.86 26.53 1.25
C SER A 99 -1.43 26.74 1.74
N LYS A 100 -0.61 25.67 1.75
CA LYS A 100 0.81 25.71 2.11
C LYS A 100 1.73 25.94 0.91
N GLY A 101 1.20 26.03 -0.31
CA GLY A 101 2.00 26.13 -1.53
C GLY A 101 2.82 24.87 -1.83
N LYS A 102 2.43 23.71 -1.27
CA LYS A 102 3.18 22.44 -1.40
C LYS A 102 2.56 21.48 -2.42
N LEU A 103 1.54 21.92 -3.17
CA LEU A 103 0.86 21.09 -4.16
C LEU A 103 1.70 21.00 -5.44
N LEU A 104 1.90 19.79 -5.95
CA LEU A 104 2.59 19.58 -7.22
C LEU A 104 1.70 19.99 -8.40
N SER A 105 2.33 20.55 -9.44
CA SER A 105 1.64 20.99 -10.66
C SER A 105 1.40 19.85 -11.66
N TYR A 106 1.72 18.61 -11.30
CA TYR A 106 1.66 17.44 -12.16
C TYR A 106 1.18 16.22 -11.38
N ASP A 107 0.63 15.27 -12.11
CA ASP A 107 0.15 13.99 -11.56
C ASP A 107 1.30 13.05 -11.27
N ILE A 108 1.18 12.29 -10.18
CA ILE A 108 2.06 11.17 -9.89
C ILE A 108 1.55 9.95 -10.64
N SER A 109 2.19 9.58 -11.74
CA SER A 109 1.80 8.47 -12.62
C SER A 109 3.00 7.65 -13.08
N ASP A 110 2.74 6.50 -13.71
CA ASP A 110 3.76 5.64 -14.35
C ASP A 110 4.54 6.36 -15.48
N GLU A 111 4.03 7.49 -15.99
CA GLU A 111 4.70 8.34 -16.99
C GLU A 111 5.89 9.14 -16.41
N LEU A 112 5.90 9.44 -15.10
CA LEU A 112 6.99 10.17 -14.46
C LEU A 112 8.31 9.39 -14.44
N LYS A 113 8.24 8.05 -14.58
CA LYS A 113 9.33 7.08 -14.49
C LYS A 113 10.05 7.06 -13.13
N SER A 114 10.68 8.16 -12.71
CA SER A 114 11.38 8.23 -11.43
C SER A 114 11.43 9.64 -10.83
N LEU A 115 11.42 9.70 -9.50
CA LEU A 115 11.68 10.87 -8.68
C LEU A 115 12.89 10.59 -7.79
N GLU A 116 13.74 11.58 -7.58
CA GLU A 116 14.90 11.47 -6.69
C GLU A 116 14.80 12.51 -5.57
N CYS A 117 15.20 12.11 -4.37
CA CYS A 117 15.30 12.96 -3.19
C CYS A 117 16.54 12.55 -2.42
N GLU A 118 17.60 13.34 -2.55
CA GLU A 118 18.94 12.96 -2.10
C GLU A 118 19.33 11.56 -2.59
N ASN A 119 19.62 10.62 -1.68
CA ASN A 119 20.02 9.25 -1.99
C ASN A 119 18.82 8.29 -2.15
N LEU A 120 17.59 8.79 -2.07
CA LEU A 120 16.37 8.01 -2.29
C LEU A 120 15.91 8.15 -3.74
N LYS A 121 15.95 7.05 -4.48
CA LYS A 121 15.33 6.93 -5.80
C LYS A 121 13.95 6.29 -5.66
N MET A 122 12.96 6.86 -6.34
CA MET A 122 11.59 6.36 -6.36
C MET A 122 11.13 6.15 -7.80
N THR A 123 11.00 4.91 -8.24
CA THR A 123 10.42 4.58 -9.55
C THR A 123 8.91 4.42 -9.40
N ILE A 124 8.14 5.22 -10.14
CA ILE A 124 6.66 5.20 -10.09
C ILE A 124 6.16 4.15 -11.07
N LEU A 125 5.40 3.16 -10.58
CA LEU A 125 4.90 2.04 -11.39
C LEU A 125 3.39 2.12 -11.66
N SER A 126 2.66 2.92 -10.89
CA SER A 126 1.22 3.17 -11.06
C SER A 126 0.86 4.50 -10.36
N PRO A 127 -0.31 5.08 -10.62
CA PRO A 127 -1.32 4.66 -11.60
C PRO A 127 -0.97 5.07 -13.04
N PRO A 128 -1.51 4.39 -14.06
CA PRO A 128 -1.60 4.94 -15.41
C PRO A 128 -2.45 6.22 -15.44
N ARG A 129 -2.10 7.16 -16.32
CA ARG A 129 -2.84 8.43 -16.46
C ARG A 129 -4.35 8.25 -16.69
N GLU A 130 -4.74 7.20 -17.42
CA GLU A 130 -6.16 6.91 -17.66
C GLU A 130 -6.92 6.52 -16.39
N LYS A 131 -6.28 5.85 -15.42
CA LYS A 131 -6.92 5.55 -14.12
C LYS A 131 -7.18 6.82 -13.31
N LEU A 132 -6.25 7.78 -13.33
CA LEU A 132 -6.47 9.11 -12.73
C LEU A 132 -7.59 9.89 -13.42
N LYS A 133 -7.69 9.81 -14.75
CA LYS A 133 -8.83 10.40 -15.48
C LYS A 133 -10.15 9.75 -15.08
N SER A 134 -10.20 8.43 -14.92
CA SER A 134 -11.38 7.71 -14.45
C SER A 134 -11.78 8.10 -13.03
N LEU A 135 -10.82 8.21 -12.11
CA LEU A 135 -11.05 8.73 -10.76
C LEU A 135 -11.70 10.10 -10.79
N ARG A 136 -11.08 11.04 -11.52
CA ARG A 136 -11.59 12.41 -11.64
C ARG A 136 -12.93 12.49 -12.34
N LYS A 137 -13.21 11.58 -13.29
CA LYS A 137 -14.52 11.49 -13.94
C LYS A 137 -15.57 10.99 -12.95
N LYS A 138 -15.25 9.98 -12.13
CA LYS A 138 -16.14 9.45 -11.08
C LYS A 138 -16.60 10.56 -10.14
N TYR A 139 -15.69 11.45 -9.75
CA TYR A 139 -15.98 12.54 -8.79
C TYR A 139 -16.19 13.92 -9.44
N LYS A 140 -16.34 14.01 -10.77
CA LYS A 140 -16.53 15.30 -11.47
C LYS A 140 -17.88 15.94 -11.19
N SER A 141 -18.93 15.14 -10.95
CA SER A 141 -20.26 15.63 -10.66
C SER A 141 -20.45 15.80 -9.15
N LYS A 142 -20.86 17.00 -8.71
CA LYS A 142 -21.30 17.32 -7.33
C LYS A 142 -22.39 16.36 -6.80
N TYR A 143 -22.99 15.55 -7.67
CA TYR A 143 -23.87 14.43 -7.34
C TYR A 143 -23.09 13.13 -7.43
N THR A 144 -22.11 12.93 -6.55
CA THR A 144 -21.69 11.56 -6.26
C THR A 144 -22.70 11.06 -5.25
N PHE A 145 -23.54 10.10 -5.65
CA PHE A 145 -24.31 9.34 -4.66
C PHE A 145 -23.34 8.89 -3.57
N LEU A 146 -23.81 8.83 -2.32
CA LEU A 146 -23.10 8.14 -1.25
C LEU A 146 -22.88 6.71 -1.72
N GLU A 147 -21.78 6.47 -2.45
CA GLU A 147 -21.11 5.20 -2.35
C GLU A 147 -20.72 5.17 -0.89
N THR A 148 -21.55 4.42 -0.19
CA THR A 148 -21.24 3.82 1.07
C THR A 148 -19.75 3.52 1.05
N ILE A 149 -19.05 4.02 2.08
CA ILE A 149 -17.65 3.76 2.37
C ILE A 149 -17.36 2.32 1.93
N GLU A 150 -16.16 1.97 1.47
CA GLU A 150 -15.85 0.56 1.22
C GLU A 150 -16.07 -0.33 2.46
N GLU A 151 -16.64 0.16 3.58
CA GLU A 151 -17.32 -0.58 4.64
C GLU A 151 -18.84 -0.90 4.40
N ASP A 152 -19.62 -0.08 3.71
CA ASP A 152 -21.10 -0.14 3.64
C ASP A 152 -21.74 -0.45 2.25
N SER A 153 -20.99 -0.61 1.14
CA SER A 153 -21.62 -0.85 -0.19
C SER A 153 -22.17 -2.27 -0.33
N ILE A 154 -23.43 -2.42 0.09
CA ILE A 154 -24.33 -3.53 -0.22
C ILE A 154 -24.71 -3.40 -1.70
N SER A 155 -24.15 -4.27 -2.56
CA SER A 155 -24.86 -4.69 -3.76
C SER A 155 -24.65 -6.19 -3.98
N GLU A 156 -25.79 -6.86 -3.89
CA GLU A 156 -26.08 -8.24 -4.29
C GLU A 156 -25.63 -9.34 -3.32
N ALA A 157 -26.54 -10.27 -3.11
CA ALA A 157 -26.37 -11.50 -2.36
C ALA A 157 -25.30 -12.39 -3.01
N VAL A 158 -24.03 -12.04 -2.82
CA VAL A 158 -22.89 -12.88 -3.18
C VAL A 158 -22.78 -13.94 -2.10
N SER A 159 -23.24 -15.15 -2.43
CA SER A 159 -22.93 -16.44 -1.80
C SER A 159 -21.88 -16.35 -0.69
N ALA A 160 -22.27 -16.67 0.55
CA ALA A 160 -21.41 -16.92 1.72
C ALA A 160 -19.96 -16.43 1.56
N LYS A 161 -19.66 -15.18 1.94
CA LYS A 161 -18.29 -14.62 1.92
C LYS A 161 -17.27 -15.66 2.39
N GLU A 162 -16.54 -16.26 1.46
CA GLU A 162 -15.65 -17.38 1.76
C GLU A 162 -14.45 -16.87 2.55
N PHE A 163 -14.50 -17.12 3.85
CA PHE A 163 -13.33 -17.18 4.70
C PHE A 163 -12.47 -18.36 4.22
N ASP A 164 -11.38 -18.06 3.51
CA ASP A 164 -10.62 -19.06 2.74
C ASP A 164 -9.55 -19.78 3.56
N TYR A 165 -9.52 -19.57 4.88
CA TYR A 165 -8.50 -20.17 5.75
C TYR A 165 -8.74 -21.67 5.98
N SER A 166 -9.98 -22.13 5.75
CA SER A 166 -10.34 -23.55 5.75
C SER A 166 -9.90 -24.29 4.48
N THR A 167 -9.49 -23.58 3.43
CA THR A 167 -8.98 -24.19 2.20
C THR A 167 -7.49 -24.52 2.38
N LYS A 168 -7.12 -25.78 2.11
CA LYS A 168 -5.70 -26.19 2.11
C LYS A 168 -4.93 -25.54 0.95
N ILE A 169 -3.65 -25.25 1.15
CA ILE A 169 -2.74 -24.70 0.12
C ILE A 169 -2.84 -25.48 -1.19
N SER A 170 -2.83 -26.81 -1.11
CA SER A 170 -2.91 -27.71 -2.28
C SER A 170 -4.22 -27.62 -3.08
N ASN A 171 -5.27 -27.05 -2.50
CA ASN A 171 -6.62 -27.05 -3.08
C ASN A 171 -6.96 -25.73 -3.78
N PHE A 172 -6.09 -24.71 -3.67
CA PHE A 172 -6.30 -23.44 -4.38
C PHE A 172 -6.09 -23.60 -5.89
N LYS A 173 -7.10 -23.20 -6.67
CA LYS A 173 -7.03 -23.11 -8.13
C LYS A 173 -6.60 -21.71 -8.55
N LEU A 174 -5.30 -21.50 -8.65
CA LEU A 174 -4.72 -20.16 -8.86
C LEU A 174 -4.81 -19.66 -10.31
N ASP A 175 -5.15 -20.54 -11.25
CA ASP A 175 -5.37 -20.24 -12.67
C ASP A 175 -6.71 -19.50 -12.91
N ILE A 176 -7.71 -19.76 -12.07
CA ILE A 176 -8.97 -19.02 -12.06
C ILE A 176 -8.80 -17.80 -11.17
N TRP A 177 -8.89 -16.60 -11.75
CA TRP A 177 -8.67 -15.36 -11.01
C TRP A 177 -9.38 -14.17 -11.66
N LYS A 178 -9.93 -13.28 -10.82
CA LYS A 178 -10.51 -12.01 -11.24
C LYS A 178 -9.78 -10.87 -10.54
N GLN A 179 -9.33 -9.90 -11.33
CA GLN A 179 -8.73 -8.67 -10.82
C GLN A 179 -9.79 -7.79 -10.13
N ASP A 180 -9.33 -7.00 -9.16
CA ASP A 180 -10.07 -5.83 -8.68
C ASP A 180 -10.40 -4.85 -9.83
N GLU A 181 -11.55 -4.19 -9.72
CA GLU A 181 -12.11 -3.26 -10.70
C GLU A 181 -12.34 -1.86 -10.09
N SER A 182 -12.07 -1.66 -8.79
CA SER A 182 -12.25 -0.40 -8.07
C SER A 182 -11.46 0.75 -8.73
N ILE A 183 -12.14 1.88 -8.96
CA ILE A 183 -11.54 3.05 -9.62
C ILE A 183 -10.52 3.70 -8.67
N GLU A 184 -10.83 3.75 -7.39
CA GLU A 184 -10.03 4.27 -6.30
C GLU A 184 -8.76 3.46 -6.12
N ASN A 185 -8.88 2.12 -6.02
CA ASN A 185 -7.73 1.23 -5.92
C ASN A 185 -6.84 1.32 -7.17
N GLY A 186 -7.46 1.41 -8.36
CA GLY A 186 -6.77 1.67 -9.61
C GLY A 186 -6.01 2.99 -9.69
N SER A 187 -6.34 3.97 -8.83
CA SER A 187 -5.62 5.24 -8.73
C SER A 187 -4.42 5.21 -7.77
N SER A 188 -4.18 4.07 -7.12
CA SER A 188 -3.10 3.90 -6.14
C SER A 188 -1.71 4.15 -6.74
N ILE A 189 -0.89 4.92 -6.03
CA ILE A 189 0.51 5.14 -6.33
C ILE A 189 1.36 3.97 -5.83
N THR A 190 1.84 3.13 -6.76
CA THR A 190 2.85 2.08 -6.49
C THR A 190 4.24 2.64 -6.76
N ILE A 191 5.16 2.40 -5.81
CA ILE A 191 6.54 2.91 -5.89
C ILE A 191 7.54 1.78 -5.63
N LEU A 192 8.57 1.68 -6.47
CA LEU A 192 9.81 0.97 -6.15
C LEU A 192 10.82 1.98 -5.61
N THR A 193 11.12 1.92 -4.31
CA THR A 193 12.11 2.78 -3.66
C THR A 193 13.46 2.10 -3.60
N GLU A 194 14.54 2.84 -3.84
CA GLU A 194 15.93 2.41 -3.69
C GLU A 194 16.70 3.43 -2.85
N TYR A 195 17.30 2.97 -1.76
CA TYR A 195 18.14 3.79 -0.86
C TYR A 195 19.26 2.91 -0.29
N GLY A 196 20.52 3.32 -0.43
CA GLY A 196 21.67 2.55 0.09
C GLY A 196 21.75 1.11 -0.45
N GLY A 197 21.30 0.88 -1.69
CA GLY A 197 21.22 -0.45 -2.30
C GLY A 197 20.05 -1.32 -1.81
N ILE A 198 19.23 -0.83 -0.88
CA ILE A 198 18.01 -1.51 -0.43
C ILE A 198 16.84 -1.12 -1.32
N LYS A 199 16.17 -2.13 -1.89
CA LYS A 199 14.99 -1.99 -2.74
C LYS A 199 13.72 -2.44 -2.02
N VAL A 200 12.72 -1.57 -1.97
CA VAL A 200 11.40 -1.88 -1.41
C VAL A 200 10.32 -1.57 -2.43
N LEU A 201 9.45 -2.54 -2.70
CA LEU A 201 8.29 -2.39 -3.57
C LEU A 201 7.03 -2.16 -2.73
N TRP A 202 6.46 -0.97 -2.85
CA TRP A 202 5.25 -0.55 -2.16
C TRP A 202 4.07 -0.65 -3.12
N LEU A 203 3.34 -1.78 -3.09
CA LEU A 203 2.26 -2.06 -4.06
C LEU A 203 0.97 -1.26 -3.82
N ALA A 204 0.88 -0.51 -2.71
CA ALA A 204 -0.34 0.16 -2.28
C ALA A 204 -1.55 -0.79 -2.42
N ASP A 205 -2.60 -0.36 -3.11
CA ASP A 205 -3.78 -1.15 -3.42
C ASP A 205 -3.99 -1.26 -4.95
N SER A 206 -2.94 -1.03 -5.72
CA SER A 206 -3.00 -0.93 -7.18
C SER A 206 -3.50 -2.20 -7.85
N HIS A 207 -4.11 -2.04 -9.02
CA HIS A 207 -4.38 -3.16 -9.92
C HIS A 207 -3.05 -3.80 -10.37
N PRO A 208 -2.88 -5.12 -10.20
CA PRO A 208 -1.62 -5.77 -10.50
C PRO A 208 -1.27 -5.75 -11.99
N SER A 209 -2.27 -5.69 -12.90
CA SER A 209 -2.02 -5.51 -14.35
C SER A 209 -1.22 -4.25 -14.65
N ASP A 210 -1.51 -3.15 -13.96
CA ASP A 210 -0.87 -1.86 -14.19
C ASP A 210 0.60 -1.92 -13.75
N VAL A 211 0.85 -2.52 -12.57
CA VAL A 211 2.21 -2.73 -12.05
C VAL A 211 3.02 -3.68 -12.94
N VAL A 212 2.41 -4.80 -13.37
CA VAL A 212 3.03 -5.77 -14.31
C VAL A 212 3.43 -5.08 -15.61
N ASN A 213 2.54 -4.27 -16.19
CA ASN A 213 2.83 -3.54 -17.42
C ASN A 213 4.00 -2.57 -17.24
N SER A 214 4.03 -1.83 -16.14
CA SER A 214 5.14 -0.92 -15.83
C SER A 214 6.46 -1.65 -15.62
N LEU A 215 6.47 -2.78 -14.90
CA LEU A 215 7.67 -3.60 -14.73
C LEU A 215 8.17 -4.16 -16.07
N LYS A 216 7.29 -4.65 -16.94
CA LYS A 216 7.65 -5.09 -18.29
C LYS A 216 8.24 -3.97 -19.15
N LYS A 217 7.66 -2.77 -19.09
CA LYS A 217 8.20 -1.57 -19.78
C LYS A 217 9.61 -1.20 -19.31
N LEU A 218 9.94 -1.50 -18.05
CA LEU A 218 11.29 -1.33 -17.48
C LEU A 218 12.26 -2.47 -17.83
N GLY A 219 11.82 -3.46 -18.62
CA GLY A 219 12.66 -4.58 -19.06
C GLY A 219 12.64 -5.80 -18.13
N TYR A 220 11.77 -5.81 -17.12
CA TYR A 220 11.59 -6.98 -16.26
C TYR A 220 10.74 -8.06 -16.94
N SER A 221 11.06 -9.32 -16.64
CA SER A 221 10.39 -10.50 -17.17
C SER A 221 10.49 -11.66 -16.17
N LYS A 222 9.84 -12.80 -16.47
CA LYS A 222 9.97 -14.02 -15.65
C LYS A 222 11.43 -14.49 -15.49
N LYS A 223 12.29 -14.20 -16.48
CA LYS A 223 13.73 -14.54 -16.49
C LYS A 223 14.62 -13.45 -15.91
N ASN A 224 14.19 -12.19 -15.99
CA ASN A 224 14.91 -11.03 -15.47
C ASN A 224 13.98 -10.28 -14.51
N LYS A 225 13.88 -10.77 -13.27
CA LYS A 225 12.93 -10.25 -12.29
C LYS A 225 13.40 -8.96 -11.64
N VAL A 226 12.46 -8.16 -11.14
CA VAL A 226 12.79 -7.03 -10.27
C VAL A 226 13.23 -7.57 -8.91
N LYS A 227 14.47 -7.25 -8.52
CA LYS A 227 15.03 -7.62 -7.22
C LYS A 227 14.58 -6.64 -6.15
N CYS A 228 13.94 -7.16 -5.11
CA CYS A 228 13.48 -6.39 -3.96
C CYS A 228 13.97 -7.07 -2.67
N ASN A 229 14.41 -6.26 -1.71
CA ASN A 229 14.63 -6.73 -0.35
C ASN A 229 13.29 -6.94 0.38
N TRP A 230 12.30 -6.11 0.06
CA TRP A 230 10.98 -6.11 0.68
C TRP A 230 9.89 -5.82 -0.34
N VAL A 231 8.72 -6.44 -0.14
CA VAL A 231 7.48 -6.12 -0.83
C VAL A 231 6.39 -5.89 0.22
N LYS A 232 5.75 -4.73 0.23
CA LYS A 232 4.46 -4.57 0.92
C LYS A 232 3.38 -5.15 0.02
N VAL A 233 2.72 -6.21 0.49
CA VAL A 233 1.67 -6.93 -0.24
C VAL A 233 0.52 -5.98 -0.56
N SER A 234 -0.02 -6.09 -1.78
CA SER A 234 -1.06 -5.17 -2.26
C SER A 234 -2.36 -5.33 -1.48
N HIS A 235 -3.03 -4.20 -1.20
CA HIS A 235 -4.40 -4.14 -0.69
C HIS A 235 -4.67 -5.12 0.46
N HIS A 236 -3.86 -5.02 1.51
CA HIS A 236 -3.96 -5.86 2.71
C HIS A 236 -3.93 -7.38 2.47
N GLY A 237 -3.51 -7.85 1.29
CA GLY A 237 -3.62 -9.26 0.89
C GLY A 237 -4.98 -9.62 0.28
N SER A 238 -5.64 -8.69 -0.42
CA SER A 238 -6.80 -9.00 -1.27
C SER A 238 -6.40 -9.93 -2.41
N SER A 239 -7.22 -10.94 -2.72
CA SER A 239 -6.96 -11.84 -3.85
C SER A 239 -6.98 -11.08 -5.18
N GLY A 240 -7.87 -10.12 -5.36
CA GLY A 240 -8.03 -9.34 -6.60
C GLY A 240 -6.88 -8.38 -6.94
N ASN A 241 -5.98 -8.11 -5.99
CA ASN A 241 -4.87 -7.17 -6.18
C ASN A 241 -3.50 -7.87 -6.25
N ASN A 242 -3.47 -9.20 -6.18
CA ASN A 242 -2.26 -10.01 -6.01
C ASN A 242 -2.23 -11.15 -7.03
N SER A 243 -1.83 -10.88 -8.28
CA SER A 243 -1.86 -11.87 -9.36
C SER A 243 -0.61 -12.78 -9.42
N ASN A 244 -0.74 -13.96 -10.03
CA ASN A 244 0.42 -14.83 -10.28
C ASN A 244 1.48 -14.13 -11.14
N GLU A 245 1.05 -13.40 -12.17
CA GLU A 245 1.94 -12.71 -13.09
C GLU A 245 2.76 -11.61 -12.39
N LEU A 246 2.17 -10.88 -11.44
CA LEU A 246 2.89 -9.91 -10.62
C LEU A 246 4.07 -10.58 -9.90
N TYR A 247 3.79 -11.69 -9.19
CA TYR A 247 4.82 -12.40 -8.43
C TYR A 247 5.81 -13.17 -9.30
N SER A 248 5.44 -13.52 -10.53
CA SER A 248 6.36 -14.07 -11.52
C SER A 248 7.45 -13.08 -11.95
N LEU A 249 7.21 -11.77 -11.80
CA LEU A 249 8.17 -10.71 -12.12
C LEU A 249 9.01 -10.25 -10.93
N ILE A 250 8.71 -10.70 -9.71
CA ILE A 250 9.34 -10.22 -8.48
C ILE A 250 10.30 -11.29 -7.92
N ASP A 251 11.51 -10.87 -7.57
CA ASP A 251 12.48 -11.64 -6.82
C ASP A 251 12.63 -11.01 -5.42
N CYS A 252 11.99 -11.64 -4.43
CA CYS A 252 11.93 -11.17 -3.05
C CYS A 252 11.68 -12.33 -2.09
N THR A 253 12.21 -12.23 -0.87
CA THR A 253 12.01 -13.22 0.20
C THR A 253 11.29 -12.66 1.42
N ASN A 254 11.02 -11.35 1.47
CA ASN A 254 10.37 -10.70 2.61
C ASN A 254 9.11 -9.95 2.16
N TYR A 255 7.96 -10.42 2.64
CA TYR A 255 6.64 -9.88 2.30
C TYR A 255 5.99 -9.30 3.55
N LEU A 256 5.70 -8.00 3.54
CA LEU A 256 5.01 -7.30 4.62
C LEU A 256 3.50 -7.32 4.34
N VAL A 257 2.73 -7.86 5.27
CA VAL A 257 1.27 -7.98 5.21
C VAL A 257 0.67 -7.07 6.28
N SER A 258 0.01 -6.00 5.84
CA SER A 258 -0.54 -4.97 6.73
C SER A 258 -2.03 -5.17 6.99
N ALA A 259 -2.45 -6.29 7.59
CA ALA A 259 -3.86 -6.52 7.92
C ALA A 259 -4.03 -7.32 9.21
N ASN A 260 -5.22 -7.20 9.83
CA ASN A 260 -5.57 -7.84 11.10
C ASN A 260 -6.59 -8.98 10.95
N GLY A 261 -7.10 -9.30 9.74
CA GLY A 261 -8.15 -10.31 9.54
C GLY A 261 -9.56 -9.83 9.91
N GLU A 262 -9.68 -8.91 10.87
CA GLU A 262 -10.93 -8.36 11.39
C GLU A 262 -11.44 -7.20 10.54
N ASN A 263 -11.78 -7.49 9.29
CA ASN A 263 -12.45 -6.56 8.37
C ASN A 263 -13.55 -7.30 7.61
N LYS A 264 -14.48 -6.56 7.00
CA LYS A 264 -15.66 -7.17 6.33
C LYS A 264 -15.32 -8.07 5.14
N HIS A 265 -14.09 -8.02 4.66
CA HIS A 265 -13.56 -8.80 3.55
C HIS A 265 -12.66 -9.95 4.01
N PHE A 266 -12.40 -10.07 5.33
CA PHE A 266 -11.50 -11.04 5.94
C PHE A 266 -10.09 -11.00 5.33
N LEU A 267 -9.55 -9.80 5.10
CA LEU A 267 -8.18 -9.62 4.59
C LEU A 267 -7.13 -9.82 5.69
N PRO A 268 -6.02 -10.52 5.42
CA PRO A 268 -5.62 -11.00 4.09
C PRO A 268 -6.37 -12.27 3.70
N LYS A 269 -6.69 -12.42 2.41
CA LYS A 269 -7.11 -13.71 1.86
C LYS A 269 -5.92 -14.65 1.80
N LYS A 270 -6.10 -15.89 2.26
CA LYS A 270 -5.08 -16.93 2.15
C LYS A 270 -4.66 -17.16 0.70
N GLU A 271 -5.59 -17.07 -0.25
CA GLU A 271 -5.30 -17.16 -1.68
C GLU A 271 -4.16 -16.22 -2.11
N SER A 272 -4.16 -14.96 -1.64
CA SER A 272 -3.13 -13.98 -2.00
C SER A 272 -1.72 -14.42 -1.53
N LEU A 273 -1.64 -15.03 -0.35
CA LEU A 273 -0.40 -15.56 0.21
C LEU A 273 0.03 -16.82 -0.54
N VAL A 274 -0.92 -17.69 -0.87
CA VAL A 274 -0.67 -18.92 -1.62
C VAL A 274 -0.13 -18.61 -3.03
N ARG A 275 -0.58 -17.53 -3.68
CA ARG A 275 -0.02 -17.05 -4.97
C ARG A 275 1.47 -16.69 -4.89
N ILE A 276 1.93 -16.22 -3.73
CA ILE A 276 3.35 -15.94 -3.47
C ILE A 276 4.09 -17.25 -3.17
N ILE A 277 3.53 -18.10 -2.30
CA ILE A 277 4.14 -19.34 -1.83
C ILE A 277 4.34 -20.34 -2.99
N LEU A 278 3.33 -20.50 -3.83
CA LEU A 278 3.28 -21.47 -4.93
C LEU A 278 3.64 -20.88 -6.29
N ASN A 279 4.16 -19.65 -6.35
CA ASN A 279 4.49 -19.04 -7.65
C ASN A 279 5.49 -19.93 -8.42
N GLU A 280 5.17 -20.29 -9.66
CA GLU A 280 6.00 -21.19 -10.48
C GLU A 280 7.42 -20.67 -10.72
N ASN A 281 7.64 -19.36 -10.61
CA ASN A 281 8.95 -18.75 -10.82
C ASN A 281 9.73 -18.58 -9.50
N ARG A 282 9.18 -18.96 -8.35
CA ARG A 282 9.90 -18.93 -7.06
C ARG A 282 11.01 -19.98 -7.03
N ASP A 283 12.11 -19.66 -6.35
CA ASP A 283 13.09 -20.66 -5.93
C ASP A 283 12.65 -21.31 -4.61
N PHE A 284 12.21 -22.56 -4.66
CA PHE A 284 11.74 -23.30 -3.48
C PHE A 284 12.85 -23.64 -2.48
N ASN A 285 14.13 -23.53 -2.87
CA ASN A 285 15.25 -23.70 -1.93
C ASN A 285 15.44 -22.48 -1.02
N ILE A 286 14.84 -21.34 -1.37
CA ILE A 286 14.93 -20.10 -0.61
C ILE A 286 13.72 -19.95 0.30
N LYS A 287 14.01 -19.73 1.59
CA LYS A 287 12.97 -19.51 2.60
C LYS A 287 12.30 -18.16 2.41
N TYR A 288 10.97 -18.17 2.26
CA TYR A 288 10.17 -16.94 2.20
C TYR A 288 9.65 -16.55 3.58
N ASN A 289 9.55 -15.25 3.84
CA ASN A 289 9.17 -14.69 5.14
C ASN A 289 7.96 -13.78 4.96
N PHE A 290 6.88 -14.08 5.66
CA PHE A 290 5.72 -13.19 5.77
C PHE A 290 5.75 -12.48 7.11
N TYR A 291 5.69 -11.15 7.08
CA TYR A 291 5.68 -10.29 8.27
C TYR A 291 4.31 -9.64 8.40
N PHE A 292 3.54 -10.03 9.40
CA PHE A 292 2.23 -9.47 9.68
C PHE A 292 2.35 -8.35 10.70
N THR A 293 1.77 -7.19 10.40
CA THR A 293 1.80 -6.02 11.29
C THR A 293 0.87 -6.14 12.50
N TYR A 294 0.14 -7.25 12.61
CA TYR A 294 -0.77 -7.57 13.70
C TYR A 294 -0.52 -9.00 14.16
N ASP A 295 -0.86 -9.26 15.42
CA ASP A 295 -0.82 -10.59 16.02
C ASP A 295 -2.17 -10.89 16.69
N ASN A 296 -2.92 -11.84 16.15
CA ASN A 296 -4.17 -12.32 16.74
C ASN A 296 -4.47 -13.76 16.29
N ASP A 297 -5.41 -14.41 16.97
CA ASP A 297 -5.79 -15.80 16.71
C ASP A 297 -6.27 -16.02 15.28
N LEU A 298 -6.95 -15.04 14.69
CA LEU A 298 -7.46 -15.12 13.33
C LEU A 298 -6.31 -15.23 12.31
N LEU A 299 -5.30 -14.36 12.40
CA LEU A 299 -4.13 -14.42 11.53
C LEU A 299 -3.26 -15.65 11.80
N ARG A 300 -3.19 -16.12 13.05
CA ARG A 300 -2.51 -17.38 13.41
C ARG A 300 -3.22 -18.61 12.84
N SER A 301 -4.51 -18.49 12.54
CA SER A 301 -5.33 -19.58 12.00
C SER A 301 -5.18 -19.82 10.48
N ILE A 302 -4.59 -18.88 9.72
CA ILE A 302 -4.48 -18.92 8.25
C ILE A 302 -4.02 -20.29 7.73
N PHE A 303 -2.98 -20.86 8.33
CA PHE A 303 -2.34 -22.10 7.87
C PHE A 303 -2.63 -23.30 8.76
N VAL A 304 -3.54 -23.18 9.73
CA VAL A 304 -3.83 -24.28 10.68
C VAL A 304 -4.38 -25.52 9.96
N VAL A 305 -5.23 -25.33 8.94
CA VAL A 305 -5.79 -26.44 8.15
C VAL A 305 -4.75 -27.23 7.35
N ASP A 306 -3.59 -26.64 7.10
CA ASP A 306 -2.49 -27.28 6.36
C ASP A 306 -1.60 -28.15 7.25
N GLY A 307 -1.70 -28.00 8.57
CA GLY A 307 -0.83 -28.66 9.53
C GLY A 307 0.56 -28.01 9.63
N LYS A 308 1.33 -28.40 10.64
CA LYS A 308 2.63 -27.77 10.96
C LYS A 308 3.70 -27.99 9.89
N GLU A 309 3.61 -29.07 9.13
CA GLU A 309 4.62 -29.44 8.14
C GLU A 309 4.61 -28.51 6.91
N VAL A 310 3.53 -27.76 6.70
CA VAL A 310 3.35 -26.84 5.55
C VAL A 310 4.49 -25.83 5.42
N PHE A 311 5.00 -25.33 6.56
CA PHE A 311 6.08 -24.35 6.59
C PHE A 311 7.41 -24.96 6.10
N ARG A 312 7.64 -26.25 6.38
CA ARG A 312 8.81 -26.98 5.88
C ARG A 312 8.63 -27.39 4.43
N GLU A 313 7.46 -27.92 4.09
CA GLU A 313 7.11 -28.39 2.74
C GLU A 313 7.26 -27.28 1.70
N TRP A 314 6.72 -26.09 2.00
CA TRP A 314 6.76 -24.94 1.09
C TRP A 314 7.85 -23.93 1.45
N ASN A 315 8.75 -24.28 2.38
CA ASN A 315 9.90 -23.48 2.79
C ASN A 315 9.55 -21.99 3.06
N PHE A 316 8.63 -21.74 3.97
CA PHE A 316 8.26 -20.37 4.37
C PHE A 316 8.02 -20.28 5.87
N GLU A 317 8.04 -19.06 6.40
CA GLU A 317 7.68 -18.79 7.78
C GLU A 317 6.84 -17.52 7.90
N VAL A 318 6.08 -17.45 8.99
CA VAL A 318 5.23 -16.31 9.32
C VAL A 318 5.70 -15.70 10.63
N LYS A 319 5.87 -14.38 10.63
CA LYS A 319 6.30 -13.57 11.77
C LYS A 319 5.23 -12.54 12.06
N TYR A 320 4.83 -12.43 13.32
CA TYR A 320 3.81 -11.49 13.76
C TYR A 320 4.43 -10.36 14.58
N LEU A 321 3.86 -9.17 14.49
CA LEU A 321 4.25 -8.04 15.32
C LEU A 321 3.56 -8.16 16.68
N THR A 322 4.21 -8.83 17.64
CA THR A 322 3.65 -9.13 18.98
C THR A 322 3.72 -7.92 19.92
N ASP A 323 4.94 -7.58 20.36
CA ASP A 323 5.20 -6.66 21.48
C ASP A 323 5.85 -5.35 21.03
N LYS A 324 6.01 -5.17 19.72
CA LYS A 324 6.66 -4.01 19.12
C LYS A 324 5.63 -3.13 18.44
N LYS A 325 5.85 -1.82 18.46
CA LYS A 325 5.01 -0.86 17.72
C LYS A 325 5.25 -0.88 16.21
N TYR A 326 6.41 -1.36 15.76
CA TYR A 326 6.82 -1.35 14.36
C TYR A 326 7.89 -2.42 14.06
N PHE A 327 7.91 -2.89 12.82
CA PHE A 327 9.04 -3.63 12.27
C PHE A 327 10.18 -2.66 11.92
N HIS A 328 11.40 -3.01 12.31
CA HIS A 328 12.58 -2.30 11.86
C HIS A 328 13.17 -3.03 10.66
N PHE A 329 13.27 -2.32 9.55
CA PHE A 329 14.00 -2.80 8.38
C PHE A 329 15.44 -2.32 8.52
N ASN A 330 16.37 -3.24 8.76
CA ASN A 330 17.78 -2.87 8.85
C ASN A 330 18.29 -2.52 7.44
N LEU A 331 18.58 -1.24 7.22
CA LEU A 331 19.08 -0.72 5.95
C LEU A 331 20.60 -0.96 5.76
N ASN A 332 21.30 -1.44 6.80
CA ASN A 332 22.75 -1.63 6.80
C ASN A 332 23.19 -3.07 6.48
N SER A 333 22.63 -3.69 5.43
CA SER A 333 23.14 -4.96 4.92
C SER A 333 24.09 -4.78 3.72
N GLN A 334 25.02 -3.83 3.81
CA GLN A 334 26.26 -3.87 3.03
C GLN A 334 27.46 -3.80 3.98
N ASN A 335 28.00 -4.97 4.32
CA ASN A 335 29.42 -5.27 4.59
C ASN A 335 29.54 -6.62 5.31
N ARG A 336 29.28 -7.71 4.57
CA ARG A 336 29.84 -9.03 4.86
C ARG A 336 30.31 -9.62 3.54
N ASN A 337 31.44 -9.11 3.06
CA ASN A 337 32.39 -9.79 2.18
C ASN A 337 33.54 -8.83 1.89
N ASN A 338 34.47 -8.71 2.83
CA ASN A 338 35.87 -8.38 2.58
C ASN A 338 36.70 -9.14 3.62
N ASN A 339 36.80 -10.46 3.43
CA ASN A 339 37.94 -11.21 3.92
C ASN A 339 39.00 -11.14 2.82
N SER A 340 39.98 -10.26 3.00
CA SER A 340 41.28 -10.38 2.37
C SER A 340 42.28 -10.51 3.52
N PRO A 341 43.05 -11.61 3.63
CA PRO A 341 44.06 -11.73 4.66
C PRO A 341 45.30 -10.92 4.24
N LYS A 342 45.71 -10.02 5.13
CA LYS A 342 47.01 -9.34 5.27
C LYS A 342 47.59 -8.60 4.05
#